data_AF-A0A2K0VZ03-F1
#
_entry.id   AF-A0A2K0VZ03-F1
#
_cell.length_a   1.000
_cell.length_b   1.000
_cell.length_c   1.000
_cell.angle_alpha   90.00
_cell.angle_beta   90.00
_cell.angle_gamma   90.00
#
_symmetry.space_group_name_H-M   'P 1'
#
loop_
_entity.id
_entity.type
_entity.pdbx_description
1 polymer ?
#
loop_
_entity_poly.entity_id
_entity_poly.type
_entity_poly.pdbx_seq_one_letter_code
_entity_poly.pdbx_strand_id
1 'polypeptide(L)' 'MSLQGGKDNSPEGMQNGITHGFVATFESAEDRDYYVKTDPAHRAFIAKVGGLVEKAIVVDFTNGVY' A
#
# COMPACT_ATOMS: atom_id res chain seq x y z
N MET A 1 9.11 -10.23 -2.74
CA MET A 1 8.19 -9.22 -2.15
C MET A 1 7.86 -9.58 -0.71
N SER A 2 7.93 -8.62 0.22
CA SER A 2 7.35 -8.75 1.56
C SER A 2 6.20 -7.76 1.74
N LEU A 3 5.22 -8.11 2.58
CA LEU A 3 4.07 -7.27 2.89
C LEU A 3 3.93 -7.17 4.41
N GLN A 4 3.89 -5.94 4.90
CA GLN A 4 3.67 -5.62 6.31
C GLN A 4 2.52 -4.64 6.40
N GLY A 5 1.75 -4.69 7.49
CA GLY A 5 0.69 -3.72 7.69
C GLY A 5 -0.13 -3.97 8.94
N GLY A 6 -1.00 -3.03 9.24
CA GLY A 6 -1.81 -3.08 10.46
C GLY A 6 -2.74 -1.88 10.60
N LYS A 7 -3.52 -1.92 11.67
CA LYS A 7 -4.38 -0.81 12.09
C LYS A 7 -3.51 0.29 12.69
N ASP A 8 -3.81 1.52 12.33
CA ASP A 8 -3.20 2.69 12.96
C ASP A 8 -3.49 2.72 14.46
N ASN A 9 -2.48 3.13 15.22
CA ASN A 9 -2.51 3.30 16.67
C ASN A 9 -1.80 4.59 17.11
N SER A 10 -1.54 5.54 16.20
CA SER A 10 -0.87 6.78 16.57
C SER A 10 -1.78 7.66 17.45
N PRO A 11 -1.27 8.16 18.58
CA PRO A 11 -2.01 9.08 19.44
C PRO A 11 -2.03 10.52 18.89
N GLU A 12 -1.30 10.82 17.80
CA GLU A 12 -1.08 12.19 17.34
C GLU A 12 -2.27 12.80 16.59
N GLY A 13 -3.22 11.98 16.11
CA GLY A 13 -4.46 12.46 15.47
C GLY A 13 -4.29 13.04 14.05
N MET A 14 -3.12 12.88 13.43
CA MET A 14 -2.76 13.44 12.11
C MET A 14 -3.01 12.48 10.93
N GLN A 15 -3.76 11.40 11.13
CA GLN A 15 -3.97 10.33 10.16
C GLN A 15 -4.86 10.73 8.99
N ASN A 16 -5.56 11.88 9.06
CA ASN A 16 -6.43 12.39 8.00
C ASN A 16 -7.48 11.36 7.51
N GLY A 17 -8.07 10.60 8.44
CA GLY A 17 -9.09 9.58 8.17
C GLY A 17 -8.53 8.21 7.76
N ILE A 18 -7.21 8.05 7.63
CA ILE A 18 -6.60 6.75 7.36
C ILE A 18 -6.60 5.92 8.65
N THR A 19 -7.02 4.65 8.54
CA THR A 19 -7.17 3.75 9.68
C THR A 19 -6.23 2.55 9.65
N HIS A 20 -5.64 2.26 8.49
CA HIS A 20 -4.74 1.13 8.28
C HIS A 20 -3.61 1.54 7.34
N GLY A 21 -2.42 1.00 7.58
CA GLY A 21 -1.24 1.20 6.76
C GLY A 21 -0.66 -0.12 6.31
N PHE A 22 -0.17 -0.17 5.07
CA PHE A 22 0.52 -1.33 4.50
C PHE A 22 1.77 -0.86 3.76
N VAL A 23 2.86 -1.61 3.92
CA VAL A 23 4.13 -1.43 3.20
C VAL A 23 4.43 -2.72 2.45
N ALA A 24 4.46 -2.61 1.13
CA ALA A 24 4.96 -3.66 0.25
C ALA A 24 6.41 -3.34 -0.13
N THR A 25 7.34 -4.24 0.18
CA THR A 25 8.74 -4.10 -0.19
C THR A 25 9.05 -4.99 -1.39
N PHE A 26 9.64 -4.39 -2.41
CA PHE A 26 10.05 -5.04 -3.66
C PHE A 26 11.57 -5.04 -3.76
N GLU A 27 12.13 -6.02 -4.45
CA GLU A 27 13.58 -6.13 -4.67
C GLU A 27 14.04 -5.14 -5.75
N SER A 28 13.16 -4.78 -6.68
CA SER A 28 13.42 -3.84 -7.75
C SER A 28 12.21 -2.97 -8.10
N ALA A 29 12.45 -1.89 -8.85
CA ALA A 29 11.38 -1.07 -9.43
C ALA A 29 10.53 -1.85 -10.44
N GLU A 30 11.15 -2.79 -11.18
CA GLU A 30 10.46 -3.65 -12.15
C GLU A 30 9.47 -4.61 -11.48
N ASP A 31 9.83 -5.18 -10.32
CA ASP A 31 8.92 -6.03 -9.54
C ASP A 31 7.69 -5.24 -9.04
N ARG A 32 7.92 -4.00 -8.57
CA ARG A 32 6.85 -3.09 -8.17
C ARG A 32 5.95 -2.75 -9.36
N ASP A 33 6.53 -2.47 -10.52
CA ASP A 33 5.79 -2.15 -11.74
C ASP A 33 4.94 -3.33 -12.22
N TYR A 34 5.49 -4.56 -12.19
CA TYR A 34 4.74 -5.77 -12.49
C TYR A 34 3.58 -5.96 -11.51
N TYR A 35 3.83 -5.81 -10.20
CA TYR A 35 2.81 -5.93 -9.16
C TYR A 35 1.64 -4.97 -9.38
N VAL A 36 1.93 -3.69 -9.67
CA VAL A 36 0.88 -2.67 -9.85
C VAL A 36 0.13 -2.85 -11.17
N LYS A 37 0.83 -3.16 -12.27
CA LYS A 37 0.25 -3.10 -13.63
C LYS A 37 -0.33 -4.42 -14.11
N THR A 38 0.30 -5.52 -13.75
CA THR A 38 0.10 -6.81 -14.42
C THR A 38 -0.35 -7.91 -13.48
N ASP A 39 0.05 -7.87 -12.21
CA ASP A 39 -0.19 -8.96 -11.29
C ASP A 39 -1.70 -9.24 -11.09
N PRO A 40 -2.18 -10.45 -11.44
CA PRO A 40 -3.59 -10.77 -11.36
C PRO A 40 -4.10 -10.80 -9.92
N ALA A 41 -3.26 -11.15 -8.94
CA ALA A 41 -3.66 -11.17 -7.54
C ALA A 41 -3.89 -9.75 -7.01
N HIS A 42 -3.01 -8.79 -7.35
CA HIS A 42 -3.18 -7.38 -7.02
C HIS A 42 -4.44 -6.80 -7.66
N ARG A 43 -4.71 -7.11 -8.93
CA ARG A 43 -5.93 -6.67 -9.63
C ARG A 43 -7.20 -7.22 -8.98
N ALA A 44 -7.19 -8.51 -8.62
CA ALA A 44 -8.30 -9.14 -7.91
C ALA A 44 -8.51 -8.52 -6.51
N PHE A 45 -7.42 -8.17 -5.82
CA PHE A 45 -7.47 -7.47 -4.55
C PHE A 45 -8.14 -6.10 -4.71
N ILE A 46 -7.65 -5.23 -5.61
CA ILE A 46 -8.25 -3.90 -5.84
C ILE A 46 -9.74 -4.01 -6.17
N ALA A 47 -10.13 -4.97 -7.02
CA ALA A 47 -11.54 -5.17 -7.38
C ALA A 47 -12.41 -5.54 -6.16
N LYS A 48 -11.87 -6.30 -5.21
CA LYS A 48 -12.57 -6.69 -3.98
C LYS A 48 -12.65 -5.53 -2.98
N VAL A 49 -11.57 -4.77 -2.80
CA VAL A 49 -11.50 -3.75 -1.73
C VAL A 49 -11.95 -2.37 -2.19
N GLY A 50 -11.98 -2.10 -3.50
CA GLY A 50 -12.31 -0.78 -4.06
C GLY A 50 -13.70 -0.25 -3.66
N GLY A 51 -14.68 -1.14 -3.42
CA GLY A 51 -16.00 -0.75 -2.92
C GLY A 51 -16.10 -0.57 -1.40
N LEU A 52 -15.05 -0.93 -0.65
CA LEU A 52 -15.01 -0.88 0.81
C LEU A 52 -14.10 0.23 1.34
N VAL A 53 -13.19 0.73 0.49
CA VAL A 53 -12.20 1.75 0.85
C VAL A 53 -12.73 3.13 0.47
N GLU A 54 -13.04 3.94 1.48
CA GLU A 54 -13.48 5.33 1.28
C GLU A 54 -12.33 6.24 0.82
N LYS A 55 -11.11 6.01 1.33
CA LYS A 55 -9.94 6.84 1.05
C LYS A 55 -8.66 6.00 1.04
N ALA A 56 -7.81 6.25 0.05
CA ALA A 56 -6.47 5.65 -0.05
C ALA A 56 -5.43 6.71 -0.40
N ILE A 57 -4.23 6.56 0.16
CA ILE A 57 -3.03 7.32 -0.20
C ILE A 57 -1.97 6.29 -0.55
N VAL A 58 -1.38 6.39 -1.74
CA VAL A 58 -0.35 5.47 -2.23
C VAL A 58 0.92 6.26 -2.48
N VAL A 59 2.03 5.81 -1.92
CA VAL A 59 3.35 6.45 -2.05
C VAL A 59 4.37 5.36 -2.36
N ASP A 60 5.09 5.54 -3.46
CA ASP A 60 6.27 4.73 -3.79
C ASP A 60 7.53 5.52 -3.41
N PHE A 61 8.47 4.86 -2.74
CA PHE A 61 9.72 5.47 -2.31
C PHE A 61 10.86 4.46 -2.30
N THR A 62 12.09 4.97 -2.37
CA THR A 62 13.30 4.17 -2.17
C THR A 62 13.78 4.37 -0.74
N ASN A 63 13.93 3.28 0.01
CA ASN A 63 14.40 3.34 1.39
C ASN A 63 15.78 4.04 1.47
N GLY A 64 15.90 5.05 2.33
CA GLY A 64 17.14 5.81 2.52
C GLY A 64 17.37 6.98 1.55
N VAL A 65 16.39 7.32 0.70
CA VAL A 65 16.42 8.51 -0.16
C VAL A 65 15.43 9.54 0.38
N TYR A 66 15.89 10.76 0.68
CA TYR A 66 15.13 11.83 1.35
C TYR A 66 14.87 13.02 0.43
#